data_AF-A0A7Z0H7W9-F1
#
_entry.id   AF-A0A7Z0H7W9-F1
#
_cell.length_a   1.000
_cell.length_b   1.000
_cell.length_c   1.000
_cell.angle_alpha   90.00
_cell.angle_beta   90.00
_cell.angle_gamma   90.00
#
_symmetry.space_group_name_H-M   'P 1'
#
loop_
_entity.id
_entity.type
_entity.pdbx_description
1 polymer ?
#
loop_
_entity_poly.entity_id
_entity_poly.type
_entity_poly.pdbx_seq_one_letter_code
_entity_poly.pdbx_strand_id
1 'polypeptide(L)'
;MWELVKAGGWLMTPIVVCSVLALVIIIERSHTLQFNKVAPSRLREQLITRLRENGDIGRTQLMNVKEKTALGDILATGLLYRQYGLESMTMHMQNRASVQVHQLEKNINMLGTIGAIAPLLGLLGTVLGIISSFLTITDGAMQDPTMLAAGVSQALITTAAGMIVAIPALVAYRYFQRRIIDINAQFETQAGLMIQELYDYHLLASAQSSTASSRLSIEDSIVQERSFGGLDSDKTSIAAV
;
A
#
# COMPACT_ATOMS: atom_id res chain seq x y z
N MET A 1 -20.71 -5.66 -30.15
CA MET A 1 -20.68 -5.25 -28.72
C MET A 1 -21.91 -4.45 -28.33
N TRP A 2 -22.28 -3.37 -29.04
CA TRP A 2 -23.49 -2.58 -28.72
C TRP A 2 -24.79 -3.40 -28.81
N GLU A 3 -24.88 -4.32 -29.77
CA GLU A 3 -25.98 -5.29 -29.90
C GLU A 3 -26.08 -6.25 -28.71
N LEU A 4 -24.95 -6.70 -28.14
CA LEU A 4 -24.93 -7.55 -26.95
C LEU A 4 -25.41 -6.80 -25.70
N VAL A 5 -25.04 -5.52 -25.58
CA VAL A 5 -25.47 -4.66 -24.45
C VAL A 5 -26.97 -4.38 -24.50
N LYS A 6 -27.54 -4.15 -25.70
CA LYS A 6 -28.99 -4.04 -25.87
C LYS A 6 -29.71 -5.36 -25.64
N ALA A 7 -29.11 -6.47 -26.08
CA ALA A 7 -29.69 -7.80 -25.96
C ALA A 7 -29.69 -8.36 -24.53
N GLY A 8 -28.81 -7.88 -23.63
CA GLY A 8 -28.72 -8.37 -22.24
C GLY A 8 -29.66 -7.66 -21.24
N GLY A 9 -30.45 -6.67 -21.68
CA GLY A 9 -31.40 -5.95 -20.84
C GLY A 9 -30.75 -5.06 -19.76
N TRP A 10 -31.52 -4.67 -18.74
CA TRP A 10 -31.10 -3.72 -17.70
C TRP A 10 -29.85 -4.16 -16.91
N LEU A 11 -29.64 -5.46 -16.74
CA LEU A 11 -28.50 -6.03 -16.00
C LEU A 11 -27.15 -5.89 -16.72
N MET A 12 -27.13 -5.51 -18.01
CA MET A 12 -25.87 -5.24 -18.70
C MET A 12 -25.16 -3.99 -18.18
N THR A 13 -25.89 -2.96 -17.76
CA THR A 13 -25.30 -1.71 -17.26
C THR A 13 -24.34 -1.94 -16.09
N PRO A 14 -24.72 -2.64 -14.99
CA PRO A 14 -23.78 -2.91 -13.90
C PRO A 14 -22.60 -3.79 -14.32
N ILE A 15 -22.79 -4.76 -15.22
CA ILE A 15 -21.69 -5.61 -15.73
C ILE A 15 -20.66 -4.77 -16.51
N VAL A 16 -21.13 -3.84 -17.35
CA VAL A 16 -20.25 -2.94 -18.11
C VAL A 16 -19.51 -1.99 -17.18
N VAL A 17 -20.18 -1.45 -16.15
CA VAL A 17 -19.52 -0.62 -15.12
C VAL A 17 -18.43 -1.41 -14.40
N CYS A 18 -18.72 -2.65 -13.99
CA CYS A 18 -17.72 -3.56 -13.40
C CYS A 18 -16.55 -3.81 -14.35
N SER A 19 -16.80 -3.98 -15.65
CA SER A 19 -15.75 -4.17 -16.66
C SER A 19 -14.81 -2.96 -16.78
N VAL A 20 -15.38 -1.76 -16.86
CA VAL A 20 -14.60 -0.51 -16.94
C VAL A 20 -13.77 -0.31 -15.68
N LEU A 21 -14.37 -0.49 -14.50
CA LEU A 21 -13.67 -0.38 -13.21
C LEU A 21 -12.54 -1.40 -13.09
N ALA A 22 -12.78 -2.65 -13.46
CA ALA A 22 -11.74 -3.69 -13.47
C ALA A 22 -10.57 -3.29 -14.38
N LEU A 23 -10.86 -2.80 -15.59
CA LEU A 23 -9.85 -2.41 -16.57
C LEU A 23 -9.01 -1.23 -16.07
N VAL A 24 -9.64 -0.19 -15.50
CA VAL A 24 -8.95 0.95 -14.89
C VAL A 24 -8.03 0.50 -13.77
N ILE A 25 -8.51 -0.34 -12.85
CA ILE A 25 -7.70 -0.86 -11.74
C ILE A 25 -6.53 -1.70 -12.26
N ILE A 26 -6.75 -2.55 -13.26
CA ILE A 26 -5.70 -3.39 -13.86
C ILE A 26 -4.58 -2.52 -14.45
N ILE A 27 -4.92 -1.46 -15.19
CA ILE A 27 -3.94 -0.56 -15.80
C ILE A 27 -3.18 0.22 -14.73
N GLU A 28 -3.90 0.87 -13.81
CA GLU A 28 -3.30 1.65 -12.71
C GLU A 28 -2.33 0.78 -11.89
N ARG A 29 -2.74 -0.43 -11.56
CA ARG A 29 -1.93 -1.35 -10.73
C ARG A 29 -0.80 -1.98 -11.49
N SER A 30 -0.97 -2.33 -12.77
CA SER A 30 0.12 -2.84 -13.61
C SER A 30 1.28 -1.84 -13.68
N HIS A 31 0.99 -0.54 -13.72
CA HIS A 31 2.01 0.50 -13.71
C HIS A 31 2.60 0.78 -12.30
N THR A 32 1.79 0.71 -11.26
CA THR A 32 2.21 0.98 -9.86
C THR A 32 3.01 -0.17 -9.25
N LEU A 33 2.65 -1.43 -9.54
CA LEU A 33 3.35 -2.64 -9.05
C LEU A 33 4.61 -2.98 -9.86
N GLN A 34 5.06 -2.09 -10.74
CA GLN A 34 6.34 -2.24 -11.39
C GLN A 34 7.44 -2.24 -10.34
N PHE A 35 8.03 -3.42 -10.17
CA PHE A 35 9.07 -3.78 -9.20
C PHE A 35 10.19 -2.74 -9.09
N ASN A 36 10.57 -2.17 -10.23
CA ASN A 36 11.65 -1.19 -10.34
C ASN A 36 11.33 0.17 -9.67
N LYS A 37 10.06 0.44 -9.33
CA LYS A 37 9.61 1.64 -8.61
C LYS A 37 9.36 1.41 -7.12
N VAL A 38 9.04 0.18 -6.72
CA VAL A 38 8.65 -0.14 -5.33
C VAL A 38 9.83 -0.62 -4.48
N ALA A 39 10.74 -1.42 -5.06
CA ALA A 39 11.92 -1.96 -4.39
C ALA A 39 13.16 -1.98 -5.31
N PRO A 40 13.79 -0.81 -5.58
CA PRO A 40 15.06 -0.79 -6.29
C PRO A 40 16.13 -1.50 -5.46
N SER A 41 16.66 -2.62 -5.98
CA SER A 41 17.65 -3.47 -5.31
C SER A 41 18.95 -2.75 -4.92
N ARG A 42 19.25 -1.63 -5.59
CA ARG A 42 20.42 -0.78 -5.31
C ARG A 42 20.24 0.22 -4.18
N LEU A 43 19.02 0.42 -3.66
CA LEU A 43 18.77 1.46 -2.64
C LEU A 43 19.42 1.12 -1.30
N ARG A 44 19.36 -0.17 -0.89
CA ARG A 44 20.01 -0.66 0.32
C ARG A 44 21.52 -0.42 0.25
N GLU A 45 22.15 -0.84 -0.86
CA GLU A 45 23.58 -0.67 -1.10
C GLU A 45 24.00 0.80 -1.06
N GLN A 46 23.23 1.71 -1.69
CA GLN A 46 23.52 3.15 -1.65
C GLN A 46 23.45 3.74 -0.24
N LEU A 47 22.48 3.31 0.57
CA LEU A 47 22.35 3.78 1.95
C LEU A 47 23.50 3.27 2.81
N ILE A 48 23.86 1.99 2.69
CA ILE A 48 24.97 1.38 3.44
C ILE A 48 26.31 2.02 3.06
N THR A 49 26.60 2.16 1.76
CA THR A 49 27.86 2.78 1.31
C THR A 49 27.99 4.20 1.85
N ARG A 50 26.93 5.00 1.81
CA ARG A 50 26.96 6.37 2.36
C ARG A 50 27.12 6.43 3.86
N LEU A 51 26.48 5.50 4.58
CA LEU A 51 26.62 5.40 6.02
C LEU A 51 28.05 5.01 6.41
N ARG A 52 28.69 4.16 5.60
CA ARG A 52 30.09 3.75 5.76
C ARG A 52 31.08 4.88 5.45
N GLU A 53 30.82 5.68 4.42
CA GLU A 53 31.71 6.78 4.00
C GLU A 53 31.60 8.01 4.90
N ASN A 54 30.40 8.37 5.36
CA ASN A 54 30.16 9.64 6.05
C ASN A 54 29.81 9.49 7.54
N GLY A 55 29.66 8.27 8.07
CA GLY A 55 29.30 7.98 9.46
C GLY A 55 27.85 8.29 9.84
N ASP A 56 27.19 9.22 9.14
CA ASP A 56 25.78 9.59 9.30
C ASP A 56 25.13 9.94 7.94
N ILE A 57 23.82 9.75 7.84
CA ILE A 57 23.02 10.20 6.70
C ILE A 57 22.15 11.35 7.19
N GLY A 58 22.44 12.56 6.71
CA GLY A 58 21.69 13.75 7.07
C GLY A 58 20.17 13.57 6.90
N ARG A 59 19.40 14.06 7.89
CA ARG A 59 17.93 13.92 7.95
C ARG A 59 17.20 14.34 6.67
N THR A 60 17.68 15.36 5.97
CA THR A 60 17.10 15.84 4.71
C THR A 60 17.23 14.82 3.57
N GLN A 61 18.32 14.05 3.54
CA GLN A 61 18.51 12.99 2.54
C GLN A 61 17.65 11.77 2.87
N LEU A 62 17.52 11.42 4.15
CA LEU A 62 16.62 10.35 4.60
C LEU A 62 15.17 10.65 4.19
N MET A 63 14.70 11.89 4.36
CA MET A 63 13.34 12.28 3.93
C MET A 63 13.16 12.20 2.41
N ASN A 64 14.18 12.57 1.62
CA ASN A 64 14.14 12.47 0.16
C ASN A 64 14.07 10.99 -0.31
N VAL A 65 14.74 10.07 0.38
CA VAL A 65 14.67 8.62 0.11
C VAL A 65 13.33 8.03 0.57
N LYS A 66 12.82 8.49 1.71
CA LYS A 66 11.53 8.12 2.29
C LYS A 66 10.36 8.42 1.35
N GLU A 67 10.38 9.57 0.69
CA GLU A 67 9.29 10.02 -0.20
C GLU A 67 9.30 9.34 -1.57
N LYS A 68 10.43 8.75 -1.98
CA LYS A 68 10.59 8.22 -3.34
C LYS A 68 10.15 6.77 -3.50
N THR A 69 10.27 5.95 -2.45
CA THR A 69 10.04 4.50 -2.55
C THR A 69 9.53 3.91 -1.23
N ALA A 70 8.68 2.88 -1.31
CA ALA A 70 8.19 2.17 -0.13
C ALA A 70 9.31 1.52 0.68
N LEU A 71 10.31 0.91 0.00
CA LEU A 71 11.50 0.39 0.66
C LEU A 71 12.31 1.49 1.35
N GLY A 72 12.44 2.66 0.72
CA GLY A 72 13.11 3.83 1.29
C GLY A 72 12.44 4.34 2.56
N ASP A 73 11.11 4.34 2.63
CA ASP A 73 10.37 4.71 3.84
C ASP A 73 10.68 3.79 5.02
N ILE A 74 10.73 2.48 4.78
CA ILE A 74 11.05 1.47 5.79
C ILE A 74 12.49 1.62 6.28
N LEU A 75 13.46 1.69 5.36
CA LEU A 75 14.89 1.77 5.71
C LEU A 75 15.22 3.12 6.37
N ALA A 76 14.70 4.23 5.86
CA ALA A 76 14.92 5.55 6.45
C ALA A 76 14.30 5.67 7.85
N THR A 77 13.12 5.07 8.06
CA THR A 77 12.53 5.00 9.40
C THR A 77 13.43 4.17 10.33
N GLY A 78 13.96 3.03 9.89
CA GLY A 78 14.91 2.27 10.70
C GLY A 78 16.12 3.09 11.15
N LEU A 79 16.74 3.82 10.22
CA LEU A 79 17.89 4.68 10.51
C LEU A 79 17.55 5.85 11.45
N LEU A 80 16.36 6.45 11.32
CA LEU A 80 15.88 7.52 12.21
C LEU A 80 15.71 7.06 13.67
N TYR A 81 15.30 5.81 13.86
CA TYR A 81 15.05 5.24 15.19
C TYR A 81 16.21 4.40 15.74
N ARG A 82 17.30 4.25 14.99
CA ARG A 82 18.53 3.51 15.38
C ARG A 82 19.06 3.90 16.77
N GLN A 83 18.96 5.19 17.12
CA GLN A 83 19.44 5.72 18.39
C GLN A 83 18.66 5.23 19.63
N TYR A 84 17.43 4.75 19.46
CA TYR A 84 16.58 4.26 20.55
C TYR A 84 16.75 2.75 20.83
N GLY A 85 17.70 2.10 20.13
CA GLY A 85 18.00 0.68 20.26
C GLY A 85 17.35 -0.19 19.18
N LEU A 86 17.81 -1.44 19.12
CA LEU A 86 17.45 -2.39 18.07
C LEU A 86 15.95 -2.74 18.07
N GLU A 87 15.35 -2.89 19.25
CA GLU A 87 13.93 -3.22 19.40
C GLU A 87 13.01 -2.11 18.90
N SER A 88 13.32 -0.85 19.22
CA SER A 88 12.55 0.30 18.70
C SER A 88 12.68 0.41 17.17
N MET A 89 13.89 0.22 16.65
CA MET A 89 14.16 0.23 15.22
C MET A 89 13.38 -0.86 14.47
N THR A 90 13.43 -2.11 14.92
CA THR A 90 12.71 -3.23 14.29
C THR A 90 11.21 -3.01 14.33
N MET A 91 10.66 -2.58 15.47
CA MET A 91 9.24 -2.30 15.63
C MET A 91 8.76 -1.21 14.66
N HIS A 92 9.49 -0.09 14.54
CA HIS A 92 9.12 0.98 13.63
C HIS A 92 9.25 0.58 12.15
N MET A 93 10.26 -0.21 11.79
CA MET A 93 10.41 -0.74 10.43
C MET A 93 9.27 -1.69 10.07
N GLN A 94 8.91 -2.62 10.96
CA GLN A 94 7.80 -3.56 10.74
C GLN A 94 6.46 -2.83 10.61
N ASN A 95 6.20 -1.84 11.47
CA ASN A 95 4.97 -1.05 11.39
C ASN A 95 4.88 -0.30 10.05
N ARG A 96 5.99 0.32 9.60
CA ARG A 96 6.03 0.97 8.28
C ARG A 96 5.84 -0.02 7.14
N ALA A 97 6.47 -1.20 7.20
CA ALA A 97 6.27 -2.24 6.20
C ALA A 97 4.79 -2.64 6.10
N SER A 98 4.13 -2.86 7.24
CA SER A 98 2.69 -3.17 7.29
C SER A 98 1.83 -2.07 6.66
N VAL A 99 2.09 -0.81 6.98
CA VAL A 99 1.38 0.34 6.38
C VAL A 99 1.58 0.42 4.87
N GLN A 100 2.79 0.15 4.37
CA GLN A 100 3.08 0.16 2.93
C GLN A 100 2.39 -1.00 2.22
N VAL A 101 2.44 -2.22 2.78
CA VAL A 101 1.74 -3.40 2.24
C VAL A 101 0.24 -3.17 2.17
N HIS A 102 -0.35 -2.63 3.24
CA HIS A 102 -1.79 -2.34 3.28
C HIS A 102 -2.21 -1.33 2.19
N GLN A 103 -1.40 -0.30 1.94
CA GLN A 103 -1.64 0.65 0.85
C GLN A 103 -1.55 0.01 -0.55
N LEU A 104 -0.64 -0.96 -0.72
CA LEU A 104 -0.53 -1.73 -1.95
C LEU A 104 -1.77 -2.62 -2.16
N GLU A 105 -2.37 -3.17 -1.10
CA GLU A 105 -3.56 -4.04 -1.16
C GLU A 105 -4.88 -3.31 -1.45
N LYS A 106 -5.04 -2.06 -0.99
CA LYS A 106 -6.33 -1.33 -0.95
C LYS A 106 -7.17 -1.39 -2.24
N ASN A 107 -6.57 -1.22 -3.42
CA ASN A 107 -7.33 -1.21 -4.69
C ASN A 107 -7.42 -2.61 -5.32
N ILE A 108 -6.62 -3.58 -4.88
CA ILE A 108 -6.64 -4.95 -5.42
C ILE A 108 -7.81 -5.74 -4.84
N ASN A 109 -8.16 -5.50 -3.58
CA ASN A 109 -9.34 -6.13 -2.96
C ASN A 109 -10.63 -5.85 -3.76
N MET A 110 -10.78 -4.62 -4.27
CA MET A 110 -11.92 -4.25 -5.12
C MET A 110 -11.97 -5.06 -6.42
N LEU A 111 -10.82 -5.38 -7.02
CA LEU A 111 -10.74 -6.23 -8.21
C LEU A 111 -11.18 -7.66 -7.91
N GLY A 112 -10.82 -8.18 -6.73
CA GLY A 112 -11.32 -9.46 -6.23
C GLY A 112 -12.84 -9.46 -6.05
N THR A 113 -13.39 -8.39 -5.49
CA THR A 113 -14.85 -8.20 -5.36
C THR A 113 -15.54 -8.19 -6.72
N ILE A 114 -15.01 -7.48 -7.72
CA ILE A 114 -15.56 -7.47 -9.07
C ILE A 114 -15.51 -8.86 -9.70
N GLY A 115 -14.39 -9.57 -9.55
CA GLY A 115 -14.25 -10.96 -10.03
C GLY A 115 -15.24 -11.93 -9.40
N ALA A 116 -15.68 -11.68 -8.16
CA ALA A 116 -16.68 -12.50 -7.47
C ALA A 116 -18.13 -12.10 -7.81
N ILE A 117 -18.42 -10.80 -7.97
CA ILE A 117 -19.79 -10.29 -8.21
C ILE A 117 -20.20 -10.38 -9.68
N ALA A 118 -19.29 -10.17 -10.62
CA ALA A 118 -19.62 -10.17 -12.06
C ALA A 118 -20.29 -11.49 -12.55
N PRO A 119 -19.85 -12.70 -12.14
CA PRO A 119 -20.55 -13.94 -12.47
C PRO A 119 -21.92 -14.03 -11.81
N LEU A 120 -22.06 -13.54 -10.58
CA LEU A 120 -23.33 -13.54 -9.84
C LEU A 120 -24.36 -12.62 -10.51
N LEU A 121 -23.93 -11.47 -11.03
CA LEU A 121 -24.78 -10.61 -11.86
C LEU A 121 -25.20 -11.31 -13.16
N GLY A 122 -24.29 -12.05 -13.78
CA GLY A 122 -24.58 -12.87 -14.96
C GLY A 122 -25.59 -14.00 -14.68
N LEU A 123 -25.49 -14.64 -13.52
CA LEU A 123 -26.44 -15.64 -13.04
C LEU A 123 -27.79 -15.02 -12.68
N LEU A 124 -27.81 -13.85 -12.04
CA LEU A 124 -29.05 -13.11 -11.80
C LEU A 124 -29.76 -12.79 -13.12
N GLY A 125 -28.99 -12.48 -14.16
CA GLY A 125 -29.49 -12.31 -15.52
C GLY A 125 -30.23 -13.53 -16.07
N THR A 126 -29.78 -14.74 -15.76
CA THR A 126 -30.50 -15.94 -16.21
C THR A 126 -31.83 -16.11 -15.51
N VAL A 127 -31.83 -15.89 -14.20
CA VAL A 127 -33.05 -16.00 -13.38
C VAL A 127 -34.09 -14.99 -13.87
N LEU A 128 -33.70 -13.72 -14.06
CA LEU A 128 -34.62 -12.69 -14.54
C LEU A 128 -35.08 -12.92 -15.99
N GLY A 129 -34.21 -13.40 -16.88
CA GLY A 129 -34.58 -13.69 -18.27
C GLY A 129 -35.59 -14.83 -18.35
N ILE A 130 -35.40 -15.91 -17.57
CA ILE A 130 -36.35 -17.02 -17.49
C ILE A 130 -37.69 -16.57 -16.90
N ILE A 131 -37.67 -15.80 -15.81
CA ILE A 131 -38.91 -15.26 -15.20
C ILE A 131 -39.66 -14.40 -16.21
N SER A 132 -38.96 -13.53 -16.95
CA SER A 132 -39.59 -12.68 -17.97
C SER A 132 -40.20 -13.50 -19.10
N SER A 133 -39.52 -14.55 -19.57
CA SER A 133 -40.08 -15.50 -20.55
C SER A 133 -41.38 -16.14 -20.05
N PHE A 134 -41.43 -16.57 -18.78
CA PHE A 134 -42.64 -17.19 -18.23
C PHE A 134 -43.79 -16.20 -18.03
N LEU A 135 -43.51 -14.96 -17.59
CA LEU A 135 -44.53 -13.93 -17.42
C LEU A 135 -45.23 -13.57 -18.75
N THR A 136 -44.48 -13.50 -19.86
CA THR A 136 -45.07 -13.25 -21.18
C THR A 136 -46.03 -14.35 -21.63
N ILE A 137 -45.81 -15.60 -21.21
CA ILE A 137 -46.69 -16.73 -21.53
C ILE A 137 -48.01 -16.62 -20.76
N THR A 138 -47.98 -16.22 -19.49
CA THR A 138 -49.17 -16.08 -18.64
C THR A 138 -50.08 -14.92 -19.03
N ASP A 139 -49.56 -13.86 -19.64
CA ASP A 139 -50.34 -12.67 -20.07
C ASP A 139 -51.09 -12.85 -21.41
N GLY A 140 -51.24 -14.10 -21.88
CA GLY A 140 -52.03 -14.44 -23.06
C GLY A 140 -51.22 -14.70 -24.34
N ALA A 141 -49.88 -14.61 -24.30
CA ALA A 141 -49.01 -14.94 -25.43
C ALA A 141 -48.64 -16.44 -25.49
N MET A 142 -49.59 -17.34 -25.16
CA MET A 142 -49.39 -18.79 -25.12
C MET A 142 -49.00 -19.41 -26.49
N GLN A 143 -48.89 -18.63 -27.56
CA GLN A 143 -48.76 -19.11 -28.94
C GLN A 143 -47.44 -18.77 -29.65
N ASP A 144 -46.51 -17.99 -29.06
CA ASP A 144 -45.26 -17.64 -29.75
C ASP A 144 -43.99 -18.19 -29.05
N PRO A 145 -43.51 -19.38 -29.43
CA PRO A 145 -42.24 -19.95 -28.97
C PRO A 145 -41.03 -19.01 -29.14
N THR A 146 -41.12 -18.06 -30.07
CA THR A 146 -40.06 -17.09 -30.36
C THR A 146 -39.80 -16.16 -29.18
N MET A 147 -40.84 -15.78 -28.42
CA MET A 147 -40.69 -14.89 -27.26
C MET A 147 -40.01 -15.60 -26.08
N LEU A 148 -40.33 -16.88 -25.86
CA LEU A 148 -39.63 -17.68 -24.86
C LEU A 148 -38.14 -17.84 -25.22
N ALA A 149 -37.85 -18.14 -26.49
CA ALA A 149 -36.47 -18.26 -26.98
C ALA A 149 -35.67 -16.95 -26.83
N ALA A 150 -36.32 -15.79 -27.01
CA ALA A 150 -35.69 -14.48 -26.84
C ALA A 150 -35.24 -14.22 -25.40
N GLY A 151 -36.10 -14.47 -24.39
CA GLY A 151 -35.73 -14.25 -22.99
C GLY A 151 -34.66 -15.24 -22.47
N VAL A 152 -34.66 -16.47 -22.97
CA VAL A 152 -33.58 -17.45 -22.69
C VAL A 152 -32.27 -17.03 -23.35
N SER A 153 -32.32 -16.51 -24.58
CA SER A 153 -31.13 -15.99 -25.27
C SER A 153 -30.53 -14.79 -24.52
N GLN A 154 -31.37 -13.85 -24.09
CA GLN A 154 -30.98 -12.69 -23.27
C GLN A 154 -30.30 -13.12 -21.96
N ALA A 155 -30.88 -14.12 -21.28
CA ALA A 155 -30.32 -14.74 -20.08
C ALA A 155 -28.89 -15.25 -20.32
N LEU A 156 -28.68 -16.08 -21.36
CA LEU A 156 -27.38 -16.67 -21.67
C LEU A 156 -26.32 -15.63 -22.05
N ILE A 157 -26.70 -14.60 -22.81
CA ILE A 157 -25.81 -13.50 -23.19
C ILE A 157 -25.31 -12.76 -21.93
N THR A 158 -26.21 -12.50 -20.98
CA THR A 158 -25.89 -11.77 -19.74
C THR A 158 -24.91 -12.58 -18.88
N THR A 159 -25.06 -13.91 -18.82
CA THR A 159 -24.11 -14.79 -18.11
C THR A 159 -22.75 -14.83 -18.77
N ALA A 160 -22.72 -14.98 -20.10
CA ALA A 160 -21.48 -14.98 -20.85
C ALA A 160 -20.72 -13.66 -20.63
N ALA A 161 -21.42 -12.52 -20.66
CA ALA A 161 -20.84 -11.22 -20.38
C ALA A 161 -20.25 -11.13 -18.96
N GLY A 162 -20.99 -11.59 -17.95
CA GLY A 162 -20.51 -11.63 -16.56
C GLY A 162 -19.22 -12.46 -16.41
N MET A 163 -19.14 -13.62 -17.06
CA MET A 163 -17.94 -14.48 -17.04
C MET A 163 -16.76 -13.86 -17.79
N ILE A 164 -16.99 -13.24 -18.96
CA ILE A 164 -15.95 -12.56 -19.74
C ILE A 164 -15.28 -11.44 -18.93
N VAL A 165 -16.04 -10.75 -18.06
CA VAL A 165 -15.49 -9.71 -17.17
C VAL A 165 -14.81 -10.32 -15.95
N ALA A 166 -15.40 -11.36 -15.37
CA ALA A 166 -14.93 -11.96 -14.12
C ALA A 166 -13.58 -12.68 -14.27
N ILE A 167 -13.38 -13.43 -15.36
CA ILE A 167 -12.19 -14.25 -15.57
C ILE A 167 -10.92 -13.38 -15.57
N PRO A 168 -10.80 -12.31 -16.40
CA PRO A 168 -9.63 -11.45 -16.38
C PRO A 168 -9.45 -10.72 -15.04
N ALA A 169 -10.54 -10.26 -14.41
CA ALA A 169 -10.48 -9.58 -13.12
C ALA A 169 -9.90 -10.50 -12.03
N LEU A 170 -10.34 -11.76 -11.98
CA LEU A 170 -9.85 -12.74 -11.00
C LEU A 170 -8.40 -13.13 -11.26
N VAL A 171 -8.01 -13.33 -12.52
CA VAL A 171 -6.60 -13.62 -12.89
C VAL A 171 -5.69 -12.48 -12.46
N ALA A 172 -6.06 -11.24 -12.78
CA ALA A 172 -5.29 -10.06 -12.40
C ALA A 172 -5.23 -9.87 -10.87
N TYR A 173 -6.35 -10.09 -10.16
CA TYR A 173 -6.38 -10.08 -8.70
C TYR A 173 -5.36 -11.05 -8.09
N ARG A 174 -5.37 -12.31 -8.54
CA ARG A 174 -4.44 -13.34 -8.06
C ARG A 174 -2.98 -13.00 -8.38
N TYR A 175 -2.73 -12.48 -9.57
CA TYR A 175 -1.40 -12.05 -9.99
C TYR A 175 -0.86 -10.93 -9.10
N PHE A 176 -1.64 -9.87 -8.88
CA PHE A 176 -1.21 -8.74 -8.05
C PHE A 176 -1.08 -9.11 -6.57
N GLN A 177 -1.96 -9.97 -6.06
CA GLN A 177 -1.86 -10.48 -4.69
C GLN A 177 -0.53 -11.22 -4.47
N ARG A 178 -0.15 -12.11 -5.39
CA ARG A 178 1.15 -12.81 -5.32
C ARG A 178 2.31 -11.82 -5.38
N ARG A 179 2.20 -10.79 -6.23
CA ARG A 179 3.23 -9.77 -6.35
C ARG A 179 3.44 -8.96 -5.07
N ILE A 180 2.37 -8.65 -4.32
CA ILE A 180 2.48 -7.99 -3.02
C ILE A 180 3.21 -8.87 -2.00
N ILE A 181 2.90 -10.17 -1.98
CA ILE A 181 3.58 -11.12 -1.09
C ILE A 181 5.09 -11.13 -1.38
N ASP A 182 5.48 -11.19 -2.66
CA ASP A 182 6.88 -11.12 -3.07
C ASP A 182 7.56 -9.81 -2.64
N ILE A 183 6.85 -8.68 -2.71
CA ILE A 183 7.34 -7.37 -2.27
C ILE A 183 7.50 -7.33 -0.74
N ASN A 184 6.53 -7.85 0.01
CA ASN A 184 6.61 -7.91 1.47
C ASN A 184 7.80 -8.76 1.94
N ALA A 185 7.98 -9.94 1.35
CA ALA A 185 9.13 -10.80 1.65
C ALA A 185 10.47 -10.08 1.40
N GLN A 186 10.52 -9.20 0.39
CA GLN A 186 11.69 -8.37 0.14
C GLN A 186 11.85 -7.26 1.16
N PHE A 187 10.79 -6.59 1.58
CA PHE A 187 10.87 -5.61 2.67
C PHE A 187 11.46 -6.25 3.92
N GLU A 188 11.00 -7.43 4.29
CA GLU A 188 11.52 -8.20 5.43
C GLU A 188 12.99 -8.57 5.24
N THR A 189 13.36 -9.10 4.08
CA THR A 189 14.75 -9.47 3.76
C THR A 189 15.69 -8.26 3.84
N GLN A 190 15.31 -7.15 3.21
CA GLN A 190 16.12 -5.93 3.15
C GLN A 190 16.25 -5.27 4.51
N ALA A 191 15.16 -5.26 5.28
CA ALA A 191 15.16 -4.77 6.66
C ALA A 191 16.08 -5.62 7.55
N GLY A 192 15.97 -6.95 7.46
CA GLY A 192 16.81 -7.89 8.19
C GLY A 192 18.29 -7.71 7.90
N LEU A 193 18.66 -7.63 6.61
CA LEU A 193 20.04 -7.38 6.20
C LEU A 193 20.58 -6.06 6.75
N MET A 194 19.78 -4.99 6.74
CA MET A 194 20.20 -3.70 7.31
C MET A 194 20.43 -3.80 8.82
N ILE A 195 19.59 -4.51 9.56
CA ILE A 195 19.75 -4.73 11.00
C ILE A 195 21.02 -5.53 11.28
N GLN A 196 21.25 -6.63 10.54
CA GLN A 196 22.43 -7.46 10.68
C GLN A 196 23.71 -6.67 10.44
N GLU A 197 23.77 -5.89 9.35
CA GLU A 197 24.95 -5.11 9.03
C GLU A 197 25.20 -3.99 10.06
N LEU A 198 24.15 -3.34 10.58
CA LEU A 198 24.28 -2.35 11.66
C LEU A 198 24.77 -2.96 12.98
N TYR A 199 24.44 -4.23 13.23
CA TYR A 199 24.89 -4.98 14.39
C TYR A 199 26.36 -5.39 14.25
N ASP A 200 26.72 -6.04 13.14
CA ASP A 200 28.08 -6.54 12.88
C ASP A 200 29.13 -5.41 12.90
N TYR A 201 28.80 -4.25 12.33
CA TYR A 201 29.71 -3.08 12.30
C TYR A 201 29.73 -2.26 13.61
N HIS A 202 29.10 -2.71 14.71
CA HIS A 202 28.99 -1.96 15.98
C HIS A 202 28.40 -0.55 15.83
N LEU A 203 27.69 -0.31 14.73
CA LEU A 203 27.12 0.98 14.40
C LEU A 203 25.97 1.31 15.39
N LEU A 204 25.26 0.31 15.92
CA LEU A 204 24.26 0.55 16.97
C LEU A 204 24.86 1.18 18.24
N ALA A 205 26.06 0.77 18.65
CA ALA A 205 26.74 1.29 19.84
C ALA A 205 27.23 2.74 19.66
N SER A 206 27.76 3.09 18.48
CA SER A 206 28.23 4.46 18.17
C SER A 206 27.11 5.52 18.15
N ALA A 207 25.89 5.13 17.79
CA ALA A 207 24.73 6.03 17.81
C ALA A 207 24.24 6.31 19.24
N GLN A 208 24.29 5.30 20.11
CA GLN A 208 23.97 5.43 21.52
C GLN A 208 25.02 6.27 22.28
N SER A 209 26.31 6.11 21.97
CA SER A 209 27.39 6.87 22.60
C SER A 209 27.43 8.35 22.18
N SER A 210 27.09 8.69 20.93
CA SER A 210 26.96 10.10 20.49
C SER A 210 25.84 10.84 21.22
N THR A 211 24.71 10.18 21.47
CA THR A 211 23.59 10.79 22.20
C THR A 211 23.93 10.95 23.68
N ALA A 212 24.55 9.95 24.31
CA ALA A 212 25.02 10.05 25.70
C ALA A 212 26.02 11.21 25.88
N SER A 213 27.00 11.33 24.98
CA SER A 213 27.99 12.41 25.01
C SER A 213 27.38 13.81 24.79
N SER A 214 26.36 13.90 23.92
CA SER A 214 25.61 15.15 23.72
C SER A 214 24.73 15.54 24.92
N ARG A 215 24.14 14.57 25.63
CA ARG A 215 23.37 14.82 26.86
C ARG A 215 24.27 15.26 28.01
N LEU A 216 25.43 14.63 28.17
CA LEU A 216 26.46 15.02 29.14
C LEU A 216 26.98 16.44 28.86
N SER A 217 27.24 16.80 27.61
CA SER A 217 27.67 18.18 27.25
C SER A 217 26.59 19.23 27.51
N ILE A 218 25.30 18.88 27.38
CA ILE A 218 24.18 19.78 27.71
C ILE A 218 24.02 19.91 29.23
N GLU A 219 24.12 18.81 29.98
CA GLU A 219 24.10 18.86 31.45
C GLU A 219 25.28 19.66 32.01
N ASP A 220 26.51 19.47 31.50
CA ASP A 220 27.68 20.25 31.91
C ASP A 220 27.52 21.74 31.58
N SER A 221 26.93 22.09 30.42
CA SER A 221 26.64 23.49 30.06
C SER A 221 25.61 24.12 31.00
N ILE A 222 24.56 23.38 31.38
CA ILE A 222 23.52 23.84 32.31
C ILE A 222 24.08 23.96 33.75
N VAL A 223 24.96 23.06 34.17
CA VAL A 223 25.64 23.12 35.48
C VAL A 223 26.63 24.28 35.53
N GLN A 224 27.37 24.54 34.44
CA GLN A 224 28.33 25.64 34.37
C GLN A 224 27.63 27.02 34.30
N GLU A 225 26.49 27.12 33.63
CA GLU A 225 25.65 28.33 33.62
C GLU A 225 24.99 28.59 34.98
N ARG A 226 24.57 27.54 35.70
CA ARG A 226 24.09 27.66 37.09
C ARG A 226 25.19 28.01 38.09
N SER A 227 26.44 27.59 37.86
CA SER A 227 27.56 27.94 38.73
C SER A 227 28.07 29.37 38.51
N PHE A 228 27.86 29.96 37.33
CA PHE A 228 28.21 31.36 37.05
C PHE A 228 27.12 32.36 37.46
N GLY A 229 25.85 31.94 37.54
CA GLY A 229 24.73 32.78 37.99
C GLY A 229 24.62 32.97 39.51
N GLY A 230 25.50 32.36 40.31
CA GLY A 230 25.42 32.33 41.78
C GLY A 230 26.31 33.33 42.53
N LEU A 231 27.09 34.17 41.84
CA LEU A 231 28.08 35.07 42.48
C LEU A 231 27.84 36.57 42.28
N ASP A 232 26.66 37.00 41.82
CA ASP A 232 26.37 38.43 41.66
C ASP A 232 24.99 38.84 42.23
N SER A 233 24.69 38.43 43.47
CA SER A 233 23.53 38.95 44.22
C SER A 233 23.89 39.87 45.39
N ASP A 234 25.13 40.36 45.47
CA ASP A 234 25.58 41.20 46.61
C ASP A 234 26.03 42.63 46.25
N LYS A 235 25.67 43.15 45.06
CA LYS A 235 25.92 44.57 44.73
C LYS A 235 24.82 45.21 43.87
N THR A 236 23.68 45.49 44.48
CA THR A 236 22.82 46.63 44.10
C THR A 236 22.45 47.38 45.37
N SER A 237 23.33 48.28 45.78
CA SER A 237 23.17 49.73 45.58
C SER A 237 22.14 50.34 46.53
N ILE A 238 22.64 50.64 47.73
CA ILE A 238 22.34 51.91 48.42
C ILE A 238 22.69 53.06 47.45
N ALA A 239 21.88 54.13 47.49
CA ALA A 239 22.05 55.44 46.86
C ALA A 239 21.60 55.61 45.39
N ALA A 240 20.38 56.12 45.18
CA ALA A 240 20.17 57.50 44.71
C ALA A 240 18.65 57.79 44.58
N VAL A 241 18.26 58.95 45.14
CA VAL A 241 16.94 59.62 45.18
C VAL A 241 16.01 59.18 46.31
#